data_AF-A0A9D6QNR5-F1
#
_entry.id   AF-A0A9D6QNR5-F1
#
_cell.length_a   1.000
_cell.length_b   1.000
_cell.length_c   1.000
_cell.angle_alpha   90.00
_cell.angle_beta   90.00
_cell.angle_gamma   90.00
#
_symmetry.space_group_name_H-M   'P 1'
#
loop_
_entity.id
_entity.type
_entity.pdbx_description
1 polymer ?
#
loop_
_entity_poly.entity_id
_entity_poly.type
_entity_poly.pdbx_seq_one_letter_code
_entity_poly.pdbx_strand_id
1 'polypeptide(L)'
;MSLEALGRHGFRTEKTDVNWLFKAFKEEILVDIIFKSRGEIYFDNEMADRSRRIEFHGRKVRAVAPEDLIIIKCAVHDEIGPHHWHDALAVLSHAEVDWPYLLKRGRRASRRLLALLTYAQSSDIWVPNWVIFELFRLNYGEKQQDEKSQAREPWAPPSVPMQQQVQRPEGIQRAPSSQYVAARVREAMARDPRGGDQDIKILVEGNRLLLRGEVTSDEHRRALEAVARDAAGGYRVESQLKVAVLSRPEGAEEVG
;
A
#
# COMPACT_ATOMS: atom_id res chain seq x y z
N MET A 1 21.12 7.61 -16.41
CA MET A 1 21.73 6.26 -16.36
C MET A 1 20.74 5.14 -16.71
N SER A 2 19.79 4.70 -15.87
CA SER A 2 18.93 3.53 -16.22
C SER A 2 17.83 3.84 -17.25
N LEU A 3 17.11 4.95 -17.09
CA LEU A 3 16.05 5.36 -18.02
C LEU A 3 16.62 5.67 -19.42
N GLU A 4 17.78 6.33 -19.48
CA GLU A 4 18.51 6.61 -20.73
C GLU A 4 19.00 5.32 -21.41
N ALA A 5 19.46 4.33 -20.65
CA ALA A 5 19.86 3.04 -21.20
C ALA A 5 18.68 2.34 -21.88
N LEU A 6 17.50 2.34 -21.26
CA LEU A 6 16.28 1.81 -21.86
C LEU A 6 15.88 2.59 -23.12
N GLY A 7 15.96 3.92 -23.09
CA GLY A 7 15.71 4.77 -24.27
C GLY A 7 16.62 4.42 -25.45
N ARG A 8 17.92 4.20 -25.21
CA ARG A 8 18.88 3.75 -26.24
C ARG A 8 18.55 2.38 -26.83
N HIS A 9 17.80 1.55 -26.11
CA HIS A 9 17.35 0.23 -26.57
C HIS A 9 15.90 0.21 -27.12
N GLY A 10 15.39 1.39 -27.47
CA GLY A 10 14.10 1.55 -28.15
C GLY A 10 12.88 1.53 -27.22
N PHE A 11 13.08 1.70 -25.91
CA PHE A 11 11.95 1.93 -25.01
C PHE A 11 11.51 3.39 -25.05
N ARG A 12 10.20 3.63 -25.09
CA ARG A 12 9.60 4.93 -24.78
C ARG A 12 9.67 5.16 -23.27
N THR A 13 10.43 6.16 -22.85
CA THR A 13 10.68 6.42 -21.43
C THR A 13 9.83 7.59 -20.91
N GLU A 14 9.35 7.47 -19.69
CA GLU A 14 8.51 8.47 -19.03
C GLU A 14 8.96 8.73 -17.58
N LYS A 15 9.10 10.01 -17.22
CA LYS A 15 9.34 10.42 -15.83
C LYS A 15 8.01 10.60 -15.10
N THR A 16 7.36 9.49 -14.76
CA THR A 16 6.00 9.49 -14.21
C THR A 16 5.92 10.14 -12.83
N ASP A 17 6.78 9.76 -11.88
CA ASP A 17 6.87 10.37 -10.56
C ASP A 17 8.33 10.52 -10.11
N VAL A 18 8.80 11.77 -10.09
CA VAL A 18 10.18 12.12 -9.73
C VAL A 18 10.56 11.80 -8.29
N ASN A 19 9.61 11.45 -7.43
CA ASN A 19 9.89 11.11 -6.04
C ASN A 19 10.05 9.60 -5.79
N TRP A 20 9.58 8.73 -6.70
CA TRP A 20 9.72 7.29 -6.47
C TRP A 20 9.76 6.35 -7.70
N LEU A 21 9.22 6.75 -8.87
CA LEU A 21 9.07 5.83 -10.01
C LEU A 21 9.20 6.52 -11.38
N PHE A 22 10.03 5.95 -12.25
CA PHE A 22 9.95 6.17 -13.70
C PHE A 22 9.44 4.93 -14.42
N LYS A 23 8.91 5.12 -15.63
CA LYS A 23 8.38 4.03 -16.45
C LYS A 23 9.07 4.01 -17.80
N ALA A 24 9.26 2.82 -18.36
CA ALA A 24 9.70 2.64 -19.73
C ALA A 24 8.83 1.59 -20.41
N PHE A 25 8.46 1.84 -21.65
CA PHE A 25 7.52 1.02 -22.41
C PHE A 25 8.17 0.56 -23.70
N LYS A 26 7.97 -0.70 -24.06
CA LYS A 26 8.30 -1.21 -25.39
C LYS A 26 7.24 -2.22 -25.77
N GLU A 27 6.47 -1.89 -26.81
CA GLU A 27 5.25 -2.65 -27.17
C GLU A 27 4.37 -2.79 -25.92
N GLU A 28 3.96 -4.01 -25.57
CA GLU A 28 3.13 -4.32 -24.40
C GLU A 28 3.92 -4.47 -23.09
N ILE A 29 5.25 -4.27 -23.12
CA ILE A 29 6.11 -4.45 -21.95
C ILE A 29 6.30 -3.13 -21.22
N LEU A 30 5.82 -3.08 -19.98
CA LEU A 30 6.12 -2.04 -19.00
C LEU A 30 7.31 -2.44 -18.12
N VAL A 31 8.26 -1.52 -17.97
CA VAL A 31 9.37 -1.60 -17.01
C VAL A 31 9.24 -0.46 -16.01
N ASP A 32 9.02 -0.82 -14.75
CA ASP A 32 9.01 0.12 -13.63
C ASP A 32 10.43 0.29 -13.05
N ILE A 33 10.91 1.53 -13.05
CA ILE A 33 12.21 1.92 -12.47
C ILE A 33 11.94 2.58 -11.12
N ILE A 34 11.94 1.76 -10.08
CA ILE A 34 11.68 2.18 -8.71
C ILE A 34 13.00 2.58 -8.06
N PHE A 35 13.12 3.83 -7.62
CA PHE A 35 14.30 4.31 -6.87
C PHE A 35 14.01 4.54 -5.38
N LYS A 36 12.72 4.62 -5.02
CA LYS A 36 12.25 4.71 -3.65
C LYS A 36 10.94 3.94 -3.51
N SER A 37 10.78 3.21 -2.42
CA SER A 37 9.53 2.57 -2.03
C SER A 37 9.01 3.14 -0.71
N ARG A 38 7.72 2.91 -0.40
CA ARG A 38 7.11 3.35 0.85
C ARG A 38 7.90 2.84 2.05
N GLY A 39 7.95 3.63 3.12
CA GLY A 39 8.78 3.34 4.30
C GLY A 39 10.25 3.74 4.15
N GLU A 40 10.54 4.71 3.26
CA GLU A 40 11.90 5.18 2.98
C GLU A 40 12.84 4.03 2.59
N ILE A 41 12.34 3.05 1.83
CA ILE A 41 13.13 1.92 1.35
C ILE A 41 13.77 2.33 0.02
N TYR A 42 15.10 2.36 -0.01
CA TYR A 42 15.88 2.72 -1.19
C TYR A 42 16.70 1.50 -1.63
N PHE A 43 17.04 1.46 -2.92
CA PHE A 43 18.08 0.57 -3.41
C PHE A 43 19.45 1.10 -2.93
N ASP A 44 19.91 0.57 -1.79
CA ASP A 44 21.18 0.92 -1.17
C ASP A 44 22.27 -0.12 -1.51
N ASN A 45 23.52 0.17 -1.15
CA ASN A 45 24.65 -0.73 -1.41
C ASN A 45 24.43 -2.11 -0.78
N GLU A 46 23.79 -2.15 0.40
CA GLU A 46 23.51 -3.42 1.08
C GLU A 46 22.51 -4.28 0.29
N MET A 47 21.42 -3.70 -0.24
CA MET A 47 20.49 -4.41 -1.13
C MET A 47 21.18 -4.84 -2.43
N ALA A 48 22.10 -4.02 -2.97
CA ALA A 48 22.88 -4.35 -4.15
C ALA A 48 23.81 -5.54 -3.90
N ASP A 49 24.51 -5.57 -2.77
CA ASP A 49 25.41 -6.64 -2.38
C ASP A 49 24.67 -7.95 -2.09
N ARG A 50 23.47 -7.84 -1.52
CA ARG A 50 22.58 -9.00 -1.23
C ARG A 50 21.81 -9.49 -2.45
N SER A 51 21.81 -8.74 -3.56
CA SER A 51 21.15 -9.17 -4.79
C SER A 51 21.72 -10.50 -5.31
N ARG A 52 20.83 -11.41 -5.70
CA ARG A 52 21.18 -12.78 -6.07
C ARG A 52 21.16 -12.90 -7.60
N ARG A 53 22.06 -13.68 -8.18
CA ARG A 53 21.98 -14.04 -9.60
C ARG A 53 21.01 -15.19 -9.75
N ILE A 54 19.94 -14.99 -10.51
CA ILE A 54 18.95 -16.01 -10.85
C ILE A 54 18.99 -16.28 -12.34
N GLU A 55 18.56 -17.47 -12.75
CA GLU A 55 18.31 -17.79 -14.15
C GLU A 55 16.84 -17.54 -14.47
N PHE A 56 16.60 -16.77 -15.52
CA PHE A 56 15.26 -16.44 -16.00
C PHE A 56 15.27 -16.49 -17.53
N HIS A 57 14.47 -17.39 -18.12
CA HIS A 57 14.47 -17.68 -19.56
C HIS A 57 15.87 -17.84 -20.17
N GLY A 58 16.73 -18.65 -19.52
CA GLY A 58 18.10 -18.92 -19.99
C GLY A 58 19.09 -17.75 -19.83
N ARG A 59 18.69 -16.65 -19.17
CA ARG A 59 19.54 -15.50 -18.88
C ARG A 59 19.80 -15.35 -17.40
N LYS A 60 21.06 -15.06 -17.06
CA LYS A 60 21.44 -14.73 -15.68
C LYS A 60 21.14 -13.27 -15.40
N VAL A 61 20.18 -13.01 -14.52
CA VAL A 61 19.77 -11.66 -14.10
C VAL A 61 20.01 -11.49 -12.60
N ARG A 62 20.24 -10.25 -12.16
CA ARG A 62 20.25 -9.93 -10.71
C ARG A 62 18.82 -9.73 -10.26
N ALA A 63 18.40 -10.47 -9.24
CA ALA A 63 17.15 -10.29 -8.53
C ALA A 63 17.41 -9.78 -7.12
N VAL A 64 16.45 -9.02 -6.59
CA VAL A 64 16.45 -8.56 -5.20
C VAL A 64 16.40 -9.77 -4.26
N ALA A 65 17.06 -9.68 -3.11
CA ALA A 65 17.02 -10.74 -2.12
C ALA A 65 15.57 -10.95 -1.61
N PRO A 66 15.14 -12.20 -1.35
CA PRO A 66 13.85 -12.52 -0.74
C PRO A 66 13.51 -11.65 0.47
N GLU A 67 14.49 -11.38 1.34
CA GLU A 67 14.28 -10.59 2.55
C GLU A 67 13.88 -9.14 2.21
N ASP A 68 14.63 -8.50 1.30
CA ASP A 68 14.31 -7.15 0.84
C ASP A 68 12.97 -7.11 0.12
N LEU A 69 12.66 -8.14 -0.68
CA LEU A 69 11.38 -8.24 -1.39
C LEU A 69 10.20 -8.36 -0.40
N ILE A 70 10.34 -9.17 0.65
CA ILE A 70 9.35 -9.28 1.74
C ILE A 70 9.15 -7.91 2.40
N ILE A 71 10.23 -7.22 2.79
CA ILE A 71 10.11 -5.90 3.44
C ILE A 71 9.43 -4.88 2.53
N ILE A 72 9.78 -4.84 1.24
CA ILE A 72 9.15 -3.94 0.26
C ILE A 72 7.65 -4.23 0.19
N LYS A 73 7.27 -5.50 0.00
CA LYS A 73 5.87 -5.93 -0.13
C LYS A 73 5.07 -5.65 1.14
N CYS A 74 5.64 -5.89 2.32
CA CYS A 74 5.05 -5.48 3.60
C CYS A 74 4.82 -3.96 3.68
N ALA A 75 5.82 -3.18 3.29
CA ALA A 75 5.79 -1.73 3.48
C ALA A 75 4.80 -1.02 2.55
N VAL A 76 4.63 -1.52 1.32
CA VAL A 76 3.71 -0.93 0.33
C VAL A 76 2.26 -1.38 0.49
N HIS A 77 2.02 -2.49 1.19
CA HIS A 77 0.68 -3.05 1.35
C HIS A 77 -0.35 -2.02 1.84
N ASP A 78 -1.45 -1.93 1.09
CA ASP A 78 -2.65 -1.17 1.41
C ASP A 78 -3.88 -1.86 0.78
N GLU A 79 -5.06 -1.28 1.00
CA GLU A 79 -6.35 -1.78 0.49
C GLU A 79 -6.40 -1.90 -1.04
N ILE A 80 -5.64 -1.07 -1.76
CA ILE A 80 -5.62 -1.03 -3.23
C ILE A 80 -4.67 -2.11 -3.77
N GLY A 81 -3.58 -2.40 -3.06
CA GLY A 81 -2.62 -3.47 -3.38
C GLY A 81 -2.66 -4.65 -2.39
N PRO A 82 -3.79 -5.38 -2.24
CA PRO A 82 -3.90 -6.46 -1.26
C PRO A 82 -2.99 -7.64 -1.61
N HIS A 83 -2.76 -7.87 -2.91
CA HIS A 83 -1.90 -8.94 -3.40
C HIS A 83 -0.47 -8.87 -2.85
N HIS A 84 0.04 -7.68 -2.51
CA HIS A 84 1.38 -7.52 -1.93
C HIS A 84 1.58 -8.32 -0.64
N TRP A 85 0.52 -8.46 0.17
CA TRP A 85 0.59 -9.28 1.39
C TRP A 85 0.82 -10.75 1.05
N HIS A 86 0.05 -11.27 0.09
CA HIS A 86 0.16 -12.65 -0.36
C HIS A 86 1.45 -12.94 -1.13
N ASP A 87 1.96 -11.98 -1.91
CA ASP A 87 3.28 -12.08 -2.53
C ASP A 87 4.38 -12.25 -1.47
N ALA A 88 4.32 -11.48 -0.38
CA ALA A 88 5.30 -11.59 0.70
C ALA A 88 5.24 -12.97 1.38
N LEU A 89 4.05 -13.51 1.60
CA LEU A 89 3.86 -14.86 2.14
C LEU A 89 4.37 -15.94 1.18
N ALA A 90 4.13 -15.78 -0.13
CA ALA A 90 4.63 -16.71 -1.14
C ALA A 90 6.16 -16.72 -1.19
N VAL A 91 6.81 -15.56 -1.08
CA VAL A 91 8.27 -15.49 -0.97
C VAL A 91 8.75 -16.15 0.33
N LEU A 92 8.09 -15.87 1.45
CA LEU A 92 8.44 -16.44 2.76
C LEU A 92 8.34 -17.97 2.78
N SER A 93 7.38 -18.56 2.06
CA SER A 93 7.18 -20.01 2.04
C SER A 93 8.11 -20.77 1.09
N HIS A 94 8.67 -20.12 0.06
CA HIS A 94 9.50 -20.78 -0.95
C HIS A 94 10.97 -20.40 -0.90
N ALA A 95 11.32 -19.30 -0.23
CA ALA A 95 12.70 -18.83 -0.17
C ALA A 95 13.42 -19.25 1.11
N GLU A 96 14.72 -19.50 0.99
CA GLU A 96 15.62 -19.52 2.14
C GLU A 96 15.83 -18.09 2.64
N VAL A 97 15.36 -17.85 3.87
CA VAL A 97 15.37 -16.55 4.53
C VAL A 97 16.51 -16.45 5.53
N ASP A 98 17.36 -15.45 5.34
CA ASP A 98 18.32 -14.97 6.32
C ASP A 98 17.60 -14.09 7.34
N TRP A 99 17.16 -14.72 8.44
CA TRP A 99 16.38 -14.05 9.48
C TRP A 99 17.10 -12.86 10.15
N PRO A 100 18.40 -12.93 10.50
CA PRO A 100 19.14 -11.76 10.97
C PRO A 100 19.09 -10.58 9.99
N TYR A 101 19.28 -10.84 8.69
CA TYR A 101 19.19 -9.82 7.67
C TYR A 101 17.77 -9.25 7.53
N LEU A 102 16.75 -10.12 7.49
CA LEU A 102 15.35 -9.71 7.45
C LEU A 102 14.98 -8.80 8.63
N LEU A 103 15.41 -9.13 9.85
CA LEU A 103 15.19 -8.29 11.03
C LEU A 103 15.86 -6.92 10.91
N LYS A 104 17.11 -6.89 10.45
CA LYS A 104 17.86 -5.64 10.25
C LYS A 104 17.11 -4.72 9.28
N ARG A 105 16.69 -5.25 8.11
CA ARG A 105 15.94 -4.50 7.09
C ARG A 105 14.52 -4.15 7.56
N GLY A 106 13.91 -5.07 8.28
CA GLY A 106 12.56 -4.98 8.83
C GLY A 106 12.31 -3.82 9.79
N ARG A 107 13.36 -3.19 10.34
CA ARG A 107 13.22 -1.98 11.17
C ARG A 107 12.44 -0.85 10.48
N ARG A 108 12.49 -0.76 9.14
CA ARG A 108 11.73 0.24 8.37
C ARG A 108 10.22 -0.04 8.30
N ALA A 109 9.81 -1.28 8.58
CA ALA A 109 8.42 -1.72 8.54
C ALA A 109 8.08 -2.65 9.73
N SER A 110 8.65 -2.39 10.91
CA SER A 110 8.76 -3.37 12.00
C SER A 110 7.41 -3.94 12.46
N ARG A 111 6.39 -3.08 12.61
CA ARG A 111 5.04 -3.52 13.01
C ARG A 111 4.33 -4.31 11.92
N ARG A 112 4.51 -3.92 10.66
CA ARG A 112 3.94 -4.64 9.52
C ARG A 112 4.61 -6.00 9.33
N LEU A 113 5.93 -6.05 9.48
CA LEU A 113 6.67 -7.30 9.44
C LEU A 113 6.26 -8.22 10.59
N LEU A 114 6.12 -7.70 11.82
CA LEU A 114 5.61 -8.48 12.94
C LEU A 114 4.22 -9.06 12.64
N ALA A 115 3.30 -8.24 12.14
CA ALA A 115 1.97 -8.71 11.75
C ALA A 115 2.00 -9.78 10.65
N LEU A 116 2.84 -9.60 9.61
CA LEU A 116 3.00 -10.57 8.53
C LEU A 116 3.52 -11.90 9.06
N LEU A 117 4.58 -11.87 9.86
CA LEU A 117 5.22 -13.09 10.34
C LEU A 117 4.35 -13.85 11.36
N THR A 118 3.59 -13.15 12.21
CA THR A 118 2.59 -13.78 13.08
C THR A 118 1.45 -14.40 12.25
N TYR A 119 0.99 -13.71 11.20
CA TYR A 119 -0.01 -14.27 10.29
C TYR A 119 0.54 -15.50 9.55
N ALA A 120 1.78 -15.45 9.08
CA ALA A 120 2.45 -16.57 8.41
C ALA A 120 2.45 -17.83 9.27
N GLN A 121 2.78 -17.72 10.57
CA GLN A 121 2.70 -18.86 11.50
C GLN A 121 1.28 -19.42 11.63
N SER A 122 0.25 -18.55 11.60
CA SER A 122 -1.16 -18.99 11.62
C SER A 122 -1.62 -19.68 10.34
N SER A 123 -0.85 -19.54 9.26
CA SER A 123 -1.05 -20.18 7.95
C SER A 123 -0.04 -21.29 7.69
N ASP A 124 0.52 -21.87 8.76
CA ASP A 124 1.49 -22.99 8.72
C ASP A 124 2.79 -22.71 7.95
N ILE A 125 3.13 -21.44 7.74
CA ILE A 125 4.44 -21.04 7.21
C ILE A 125 5.42 -20.95 8.39
N TRP A 126 6.52 -21.69 8.29
CA TRP A 126 7.51 -21.72 9.36
C TRP A 126 8.21 -20.37 9.52
N VAL A 127 8.16 -19.83 10.74
CA VAL A 127 8.90 -18.65 11.18
C VAL A 127 9.50 -18.94 12.56
N PRO A 128 10.79 -18.67 12.80
CA PRO A 128 11.38 -18.86 14.13
C PRO A 128 10.75 -17.91 15.17
N ASN A 129 10.32 -18.46 16.31
CA ASN A 129 9.73 -17.66 17.39
C ASN A 129 10.64 -16.53 17.89
N TRP A 130 11.96 -16.73 17.87
CA TRP A 130 12.90 -15.69 18.30
C TRP A 130 12.83 -14.43 17.41
N VAL A 131 12.47 -14.57 16.12
CA VAL A 131 12.28 -13.43 15.21
C VAL A 131 11.04 -12.64 15.61
N ILE A 132 9.94 -13.33 15.92
CA ILE A 132 8.70 -12.73 16.41
C ILE A 132 8.95 -12.00 17.73
N PHE A 133 9.63 -12.64 18.68
CA PHE A 133 9.96 -12.04 19.97
C PHE A 133 10.87 -10.83 19.84
N GLU A 134 11.87 -10.88 18.96
CA GLU A 134 12.76 -9.75 18.72
C GLU A 134 12.01 -8.56 18.09
N LEU A 135 11.13 -8.81 17.11
CA LEU A 135 10.27 -7.76 16.56
C LEU A 135 9.28 -7.23 17.60
N PHE A 136 8.68 -8.08 18.42
CA PHE A 136 7.80 -7.64 19.50
C PHE A 136 8.56 -6.74 20.48
N ARG A 137 9.75 -7.16 20.94
CA ARG A 137 10.62 -6.38 21.81
C ARG A 137 11.03 -5.05 21.18
N LEU A 138 11.36 -5.02 19.89
CA LEU A 138 11.69 -3.79 19.17
C LEU A 138 10.51 -2.81 19.10
N ASN A 139 9.26 -3.30 19.06
CA ASN A 139 8.06 -2.47 18.91
C ASN A 139 7.39 -2.10 20.24
N TYR A 140 7.51 -2.95 21.26
CA TYR A 140 6.74 -2.90 22.50
C TYR A 140 7.57 -3.13 23.77
N GLY A 141 8.84 -3.50 23.66
CA GLY A 141 9.72 -3.59 24.81
C GLY A 141 9.85 -2.22 25.46
N GLU A 142 9.60 -2.15 26.76
CA GLU A 142 9.75 -0.91 27.53
C GLU A 142 11.17 -0.38 27.34
N LYS A 143 11.30 0.86 26.86
CA LYS A 143 12.46 1.64 27.28
C LYS A 143 12.29 1.83 28.77
N GLN A 144 13.24 1.38 29.59
CA GLN A 144 13.34 1.80 30.98
C GLN A 144 13.48 3.33 31.01
N GLN A 145 12.35 4.02 30.96
CA GLN A 145 12.15 5.39 31.36
C GLN A 145 10.82 5.38 32.13
N ASP A 146 10.99 5.51 33.45
CA ASP A 146 9.98 5.82 34.46
C ASP A 146 9.16 4.64 35.03
N GLU A 147 9.86 3.71 35.70
CA GLU A 147 9.35 2.79 36.74
C GLU A 147 8.64 3.48 37.94
N LYS A 148 8.31 4.77 37.86
CA LYS A 148 7.51 5.48 38.87
C LYS A 148 6.11 5.90 38.42
N SER A 149 5.70 5.62 37.18
CA SER A 149 4.38 6.00 36.70
C SER A 149 3.42 4.81 36.70
N GLN A 150 2.82 4.61 37.88
CA GLN A 150 1.51 4.01 38.11
C GLN A 150 1.41 2.50 37.89
N ALA A 151 1.41 1.77 39.00
CA ALA A 151 0.71 0.50 39.13
C ALA A 151 -0.75 0.70 38.64
N ARG A 152 -1.01 0.32 37.39
CA ARG A 152 -2.37 0.24 36.86
C ARG A 152 -2.98 -1.04 37.40
N GLU A 153 -4.03 -0.90 38.20
CA GLU A 153 -4.86 -2.02 38.63
C GLU A 153 -5.35 -2.83 37.41
N PRO A 154 -5.58 -4.15 37.56
CA PRO A 154 -6.05 -4.98 36.46
C PRO A 154 -7.35 -4.41 35.89
N TRP A 155 -7.41 -4.29 34.56
CA TRP A 155 -8.62 -3.89 33.87
C TRP A 155 -9.76 -4.87 34.20
N ALA A 156 -10.74 -4.40 34.97
CA ALA A 156 -12.04 -5.03 35.10
C ALA A 156 -12.99 -4.35 34.10
N PRO A 157 -13.78 -5.11 33.30
CA PRO A 157 -14.78 -4.49 32.45
C PRO A 157 -15.77 -3.70 33.32
N PRO A 158 -16.13 -2.45 32.97
CA PRO A 158 -17.09 -1.70 33.75
C PRO A 158 -18.44 -2.41 33.72
N SER A 159 -18.96 -2.78 34.88
CA SER A 159 -20.30 -3.31 35.06
C SER A 159 -21.30 -2.20 34.65
N VAL A 160 -21.87 -2.31 33.46
CA VAL A 160 -22.91 -1.36 33.00
C VAL A 160 -24.21 -1.70 33.73
N PRO A 161 -24.76 -0.82 34.60
CA PRO A 161 -26.08 -1.07 35.17
C PRO A 161 -27.11 -0.92 34.05
N MET A 162 -27.81 -2.02 33.75
CA MET A 162 -28.93 -2.03 32.83
C MET A 162 -30.12 -1.34 33.50
N GLN A 163 -30.14 -0.01 33.51
CA GLN A 163 -31.31 0.88 33.68
C GLN A 163 -30.82 2.28 34.09
N GLN A 164 -30.47 3.11 33.11
CA GLN A 164 -30.74 4.54 33.19
C GLN A 164 -30.75 5.08 31.77
N GLN A 165 -31.92 5.57 31.37
CA GLN A 165 -32.13 6.24 30.09
C GLN A 165 -31.08 7.35 29.96
N VAL A 166 -30.09 7.12 29.08
CA VAL A 166 -29.13 8.14 28.70
C VAL A 166 -29.90 9.22 27.96
N GLN A 167 -30.24 10.30 28.67
CA GLN A 167 -30.60 11.56 28.03
C GLN A 167 -29.39 11.96 27.17
N ARG A 168 -29.57 11.89 25.85
CA ARG A 168 -28.55 12.31 24.88
C ARG A 168 -28.26 13.79 25.09
N PRO A 169 -27.03 14.21 25.40
CA PRO A 169 -26.65 15.61 25.26
C PRO A 169 -26.64 15.92 23.77
N GLU A 170 -27.48 16.86 23.35
CA GLU A 170 -27.40 17.47 22.03
C GLU A 170 -26.07 18.24 21.92
N GLY A 171 -25.35 18.00 20.81
CA GLY A 171 -24.29 18.90 20.37
C GLY A 171 -22.86 18.57 20.83
N ILE A 172 -22.31 17.41 20.45
CA ILE A 172 -20.87 17.29 20.18
C ILE A 172 -20.70 17.10 18.67
N GLN A 173 -20.59 18.20 17.93
CA GLN A 173 -20.14 18.16 16.53
C GLN A 173 -18.64 17.82 16.52
N ARG A 174 -18.32 16.53 16.58
CA ARG A 174 -16.98 16.03 16.21
C ARG A 174 -16.82 16.25 14.72
N ALA A 175 -15.90 17.12 14.31
CA ALA A 175 -15.44 17.15 12.93
C ALA A 175 -15.01 15.73 12.55
N PRO A 176 -15.54 15.13 11.46
CA PRO A 176 -15.20 13.77 11.09
C PRO A 176 -13.71 13.70 10.78
N SER A 177 -13.04 12.67 11.32
CA SER A 177 -11.65 12.37 10.98
C SER A 177 -11.52 12.23 9.46
N SER A 178 -10.40 12.67 8.89
CA SER A 178 -10.14 12.62 7.43
C SER A 178 -10.37 11.22 6.82
N GLN A 179 -10.14 10.17 7.61
CA GLN A 179 -10.42 8.77 7.24
C GLN A 179 -11.92 8.48 7.08
N TYR A 180 -12.78 9.08 7.90
CA TYR A 180 -14.24 8.89 7.81
C TYR A 180 -14.82 9.53 6.54
N VAL A 181 -14.24 10.63 6.08
CA VAL A 181 -14.65 11.30 4.85
C VAL A 181 -14.21 10.51 3.62
N ALA A 182 -12.97 10.00 3.61
CA ALA A 182 -12.50 9.12 2.54
C ALA A 182 -13.37 7.86 2.40
N ALA A 183 -13.69 7.21 3.53
CA ALA A 183 -14.53 6.01 3.55
C ALA A 183 -15.95 6.31 3.03
N ARG A 184 -16.56 7.42 3.47
CA ARG A 184 -17.91 7.82 3.03
C ARG A 184 -17.97 8.11 1.54
N VAL A 185 -16.96 8.81 1.01
CA VAL A 185 -16.90 9.14 -0.42
C VAL A 185 -16.67 7.89 -1.25
N ARG A 186 -15.82 6.96 -0.78
CA ARG A 186 -15.62 5.67 -1.45
C ARG A 186 -16.89 4.82 -1.45
N GLU A 187 -17.61 4.76 -0.33
CA GLU A 187 -18.88 4.02 -0.24
C GLU A 187 -19.95 4.62 -1.16
N ALA A 188 -20.05 5.95 -1.22
CA ALA A 188 -20.97 6.63 -2.13
C ALA A 188 -20.64 6.34 -3.61
N MET A 189 -19.36 6.33 -3.98
CA MET A 189 -18.91 5.98 -5.33
C MET A 189 -19.17 4.50 -5.67
N ALA A 190 -18.96 3.59 -4.73
CA ALA A 190 -19.17 2.15 -4.94
C ALA A 190 -20.66 1.78 -5.10
N ARG A 191 -21.57 2.58 -4.55
CA ARG A 191 -23.03 2.40 -4.71
C ARG A 191 -23.58 3.04 -5.98
N ASP A 192 -22.80 3.86 -6.69
CA ASP A 192 -23.23 4.45 -7.96
C ASP A 192 -23.06 3.41 -9.08
N PRO A 193 -24.13 3.03 -9.81
CA PRO A 193 -24.07 2.08 -10.91
C PRO A 193 -23.19 2.54 -12.08
N ARG A 194 -22.72 3.80 -12.08
CA ARG A 194 -21.74 4.36 -13.03
C ARG A 194 -20.29 4.15 -12.58
N GLY A 195 -20.03 3.83 -11.31
CA GLY A 195 -18.71 3.76 -10.67
C GLY A 195 -17.94 2.46 -10.85
N GLY A 196 -17.85 1.97 -12.09
CA GLY A 196 -17.24 0.68 -12.43
C GLY A 196 -15.73 0.67 -12.68
N ASP A 197 -14.98 1.73 -12.35
CA ASP A 197 -13.52 1.77 -12.60
C ASP A 197 -12.70 1.71 -11.30
N GLN A 198 -11.84 0.70 -11.21
CA GLN A 198 -11.04 0.33 -10.03
C GLN A 198 -9.80 1.23 -9.78
N ASP A 199 -9.58 2.26 -10.62
CA ASP A 199 -8.32 3.02 -10.63
C ASP A 199 -8.39 4.44 -10.03
N ILE A 200 -9.47 4.77 -9.31
CA ILE A 200 -9.64 6.09 -8.68
C ILE A 200 -9.09 6.09 -7.25
N LYS A 201 -8.01 6.84 -7.04
CA LYS A 201 -7.42 7.13 -5.73
C LYS A 201 -8.07 8.35 -5.10
N ILE A 202 -8.53 8.19 -3.85
CA ILE A 202 -9.07 9.25 -3.01
C ILE A 202 -8.03 9.59 -1.94
N LEU A 203 -7.58 10.84 -1.90
CA LEU A 203 -6.62 11.36 -0.91
C LEU A 203 -7.29 12.48 -0.11
N VAL A 204 -7.16 12.46 1.21
CA VAL A 204 -7.71 13.51 2.09
C VAL A 204 -6.58 14.20 2.84
N GLU A 205 -6.41 15.49 2.60
CA GLU A 205 -5.38 16.34 3.23
C GLU A 205 -6.04 17.57 3.85
N GLY A 206 -6.01 17.67 5.18
CA GLY A 206 -6.66 18.77 5.90
C GLY A 206 -8.17 18.85 5.58
N ASN A 207 -8.60 19.91 4.90
CA ASN A 207 -9.98 20.10 4.43
C ASN A 207 -10.14 19.93 2.89
N ARG A 208 -9.18 19.27 2.23
CA ARG A 208 -9.19 19.02 0.79
C ARG A 208 -9.31 17.53 0.52
N LEU A 209 -10.15 17.19 -0.45
CA LEU A 209 -10.33 15.84 -0.97
C LEU A 209 -9.87 15.84 -2.42
N LEU A 210 -8.85 15.05 -2.74
CA LEU A 210 -8.30 14.92 -4.08
C LEU A 210 -8.72 13.58 -4.70
N LEU A 211 -9.35 13.67 -5.87
CA LEU A 211 -9.66 12.53 -6.73
C LEU A 211 -8.60 12.42 -7.82
N ARG A 212 -7.93 11.27 -7.93
CA ARG A 212 -6.90 11.02 -8.95
C ARG A 212 -7.11 9.66 -9.57
N GLY A 213 -7.13 9.58 -10.90
CA GLY A 213 -7.35 8.34 -11.62
C GLY A 213 -7.64 8.59 -13.09
N GLU A 214 -7.87 7.51 -13.81
CA GLU A 214 -8.35 7.56 -15.19
C GLU A 214 -9.82 7.15 -15.23
N VAL A 215 -10.58 7.76 -16.12
CA VAL A 215 -12.00 7.49 -16.33
C VAL A 215 -12.26 7.34 -17.83
N THR A 216 -13.21 6.47 -18.17
CA THR A 216 -13.53 6.12 -19.56
C THR A 216 -14.28 7.20 -20.35
N SER A 217 -14.88 8.20 -19.69
CA SER A 217 -15.59 9.29 -20.37
C SER A 217 -15.66 10.57 -19.53
N ASP A 218 -15.88 11.72 -20.20
CA ASP A 218 -16.09 13.01 -19.49
C ASP A 218 -17.40 13.01 -18.70
N GLU A 219 -18.42 12.29 -19.17
CA GLU A 219 -19.67 12.09 -18.43
C GLU A 219 -19.43 11.35 -17.11
N HIS A 220 -18.62 10.29 -17.15
CA HIS A 220 -18.23 9.52 -15.97
C HIS A 220 -17.39 10.38 -15.01
N ARG A 221 -16.45 11.18 -15.52
CA ARG A 221 -15.69 12.16 -14.73
C ARG A 221 -16.62 13.09 -13.93
N ARG A 222 -17.61 13.69 -14.61
CA ARG A 222 -18.56 14.63 -14.00
C ARG A 222 -19.44 13.96 -12.95
N ALA A 223 -19.87 12.72 -13.20
CA ALA A 223 -20.67 11.95 -12.26
C ALA A 223 -19.90 11.67 -10.95
N LEU A 224 -18.66 11.18 -11.05
CA LEU A 224 -17.82 10.91 -9.88
C LEU A 224 -17.49 12.17 -9.07
N GLU A 225 -17.24 13.28 -9.75
CA GLU A 225 -17.03 14.57 -9.08
C GLU A 225 -18.28 15.05 -8.34
N ALA A 226 -19.48 14.83 -8.89
CA ALA A 226 -20.73 15.18 -8.23
C ALA A 226 -20.94 14.33 -6.96
N VAL A 227 -20.79 13.01 -7.06
CA VAL A 227 -20.89 12.08 -5.92
C VAL A 227 -19.87 12.44 -4.83
N ALA A 228 -18.64 12.78 -5.20
CA ALA A 228 -17.63 13.22 -4.26
C ALA A 228 -18.01 14.50 -3.52
N ARG A 229 -18.54 15.51 -4.23
CA ARG A 229 -18.96 16.78 -3.63
C ARG A 229 -20.11 16.58 -2.64
N ASP A 230 -21.08 15.75 -3.00
CA ASP A 230 -22.24 15.47 -2.15
C ASP A 230 -21.82 14.70 -0.88
N ALA A 231 -20.89 13.75 -1.00
CA ALA A 231 -20.40 12.96 0.12
C ALA A 231 -19.32 13.67 0.97
N ALA A 232 -18.63 14.68 0.42
CA ALA A 232 -17.51 15.38 1.05
C ALA A 232 -17.89 16.23 2.27
N GLY A 233 -19.17 16.54 2.49
CA GLY A 233 -19.66 17.12 3.76
C GLY A 233 -18.91 18.37 4.25
N GLY A 234 -18.48 19.26 3.34
CA GLY A 234 -17.76 20.51 3.64
C GLY A 234 -16.28 20.53 3.24
N TYR A 235 -15.73 19.42 2.76
CA TYR A 235 -14.37 19.38 2.20
C TYR A 235 -14.33 19.96 0.79
N ARG A 236 -13.24 20.65 0.45
CA ARG A 236 -13.01 21.13 -0.93
C ARG A 236 -12.59 19.96 -1.80
N VAL A 237 -13.42 19.61 -2.77
CA VAL A 237 -13.13 18.52 -3.73
C VAL A 237 -12.32 19.07 -4.90
N GLU A 238 -11.18 18.44 -5.16
CA GLU A 238 -10.32 18.70 -6.31
C GLU A 238 -10.20 17.44 -7.16
N SER A 239 -10.37 17.60 -8.47
CA SER A 239 -10.35 16.52 -9.43
C SER A 239 -9.12 16.62 -10.33
N GLN A 240 -8.32 15.57 -10.31
CA GLN A 240 -7.23 15.31 -11.25
C GLN A 240 -7.52 14.04 -12.07
N LEU A 241 -8.81 13.78 -12.32
CA LEU A 241 -9.26 12.67 -13.15
C LEU A 241 -8.96 12.96 -14.62
N LYS A 242 -8.32 12.01 -15.32
CA LYS A 242 -8.04 12.09 -16.75
C LYS A 242 -9.00 11.19 -17.52
N VAL A 243 -9.54 11.70 -18.63
CA VAL A 243 -10.37 10.88 -19.52
C VAL A 243 -9.47 10.06 -20.44
N ALA A 244 -9.43 8.74 -20.26
CA ALA A 244 -8.73 7.83 -21.16
C ALA A 244 -9.64 7.53 -22.36
N VAL A 245 -9.21 7.90 -23.56
CA VAL A 245 -9.89 7.52 -24.80
C VAL A 245 -9.48 6.09 -25.14
N LEU A 246 -10.31 5.12 -24.79
CA LEU A 246 -10.19 3.75 -25.28
C LEU A 246 -10.52 3.75 -26.78
N SER A 247 -9.52 3.87 -27.63
CA SER A 247 -9.66 3.52 -29.05
C SER A 247 -9.86 2.01 -29.15
N ARG A 248 -10.96 1.58 -29.75
CA ARG A 248 -11.22 0.17 -30.07
C ARG A 248 -10.08 -0.33 -30.98
N PRO A 249 -9.48 -1.51 -30.76
CA PRO A 249 -8.60 -2.10 -31.76
C PRO A 249 -9.43 -2.34 -33.03
N GLU A 250 -9.07 -1.66 -34.12
CA GLU A 250 -9.59 -1.95 -35.46
C GLU A 250 -8.90 -3.21 -35.98
N GLY A 251 -9.68 -4.26 -36.19
CA GLY A 251 -9.23 -5.50 -36.84
C GLY A 251 -9.39 -6.72 -35.95
N ALA A 252 -10.50 -7.44 -36.14
CA ALA A 252 -10.53 -8.86 -35.80
C ALA A 252 -9.64 -9.58 -36.83
N GLU A 253 -8.53 -10.19 -36.39
CA GLU A 253 -7.81 -11.15 -37.25
C GLU A 253 -8.69 -12.38 -37.43
N GLU A 254 -9.07 -12.67 -38.68
CA GLU A 254 -9.67 -13.94 -39.05
C GLU A 254 -8.61 -15.04 -38.88
N VAL A 255 -8.94 -16.03 -38.05
CA VAL A 255 -8.12 -17.23 -37.86
C VAL A 255 -8.31 -18.11 -39.09
N GLY A 256 -7.28 -18.17 -39.94
CA GLY A 256 -7.11 -19.16 -41.01
C GLY A 256 -6.33 -20.39 -40.56
#